data_AF-A0A7S3G0F8-F1
#
_entry.id   AF-A0A7S3G0F8-F1
#
_cell.length_a   1.000
_cell.length_b   1.000
_cell.length_c   1.000
_cell.angle_alpha   90.00
_cell.angle_beta   90.00
_cell.angle_gamma   90.00
#
_symmetry.space_group_name_H-M   'P 1'
#
loop_
_entity.id
_entity.type
_entity.pdbx_description
1 polymer ?
#
loop_
_entity_poly.entity_id
_entity_poly.type
_entity_poly.pdbx_seq_one_letter_code
_entity_poly.pdbx_strand_id
1 'polypeptide(L)'
;MRTRQIAERLGVEEAHMMEFQQFNALWDKKMAEYEQKALDLHDAMKERHAAEYTELQNQLHAQNVRDRPKYSKELLNLRKIQETLAKQKQYAEAHKVQQKADQLEALERSQFDELRKSKSNNKLQQLSHKHAQEMAALKKRIQAGREEQKKQRQLDLERLLQRYQNVKHELESQQNIERIKMEKFSTTSPNASMSGSRTFRERSNQ
;
A
#
# COMPACT_ATOMS: atom_id res chain seq x y z
N MET A 1 -26.85 3.04 -47.65
CA MET A 1 -27.28 2.29 -46.44
C MET A 1 -26.14 1.45 -45.86
N ARG A 2 -25.83 0.25 -46.38
CA ARG A 2 -24.84 -0.67 -45.76
C ARG A 2 -23.50 -0.03 -45.40
N THR A 3 -22.90 0.77 -46.29
CA THR A 3 -21.64 1.49 -46.04
C THR A 3 -21.72 2.49 -44.88
N ARG A 4 -22.86 3.18 -44.73
CA ARG A 4 -23.10 4.13 -43.63
C ARG A 4 -23.22 3.41 -42.29
N GLN A 5 -23.99 2.33 -42.24
CA GLN A 5 -24.17 1.52 -41.03
C GLN A 5 -22.87 0.84 -40.57
N ILE A 6 -21.96 0.53 -41.50
CA ILE A 6 -20.59 0.07 -41.20
C ILE A 6 -19.76 1.22 -40.62
N ALA A 7 -19.77 2.41 -41.23
CA ALA A 7 -19.03 3.57 -40.73
C ALA A 7 -19.48 4.00 -39.32
N GLU A 8 -20.79 3.97 -39.04
CA GLU A 8 -21.34 4.25 -37.70
C GLU A 8 -20.85 3.24 -36.64
N ARG A 9 -20.79 1.94 -36.99
CA ARG A 9 -20.25 0.91 -36.09
C ARG A 9 -18.75 1.10 -35.84
N LEU A 10 -17.97 1.36 -36.90
CA LEU A 10 -16.54 1.62 -36.79
C LEU A 10 -16.25 2.85 -35.91
N GLY A 11 -17.02 3.93 -36.05
CA GLY A 11 -16.88 5.12 -35.21
C GLY A 11 -17.20 4.87 -33.73
N VAL A 12 -18.19 4.02 -33.41
CA VAL A 12 -18.47 3.59 -32.02
C VAL A 12 -17.37 2.69 -31.46
N GLU A 13 -16.81 1.80 -32.28
CA GLU A 13 -15.67 0.94 -31.88
C GLU A 13 -14.38 1.75 -31.68
N GLU A 14 -14.10 2.74 -32.53
CA GLU A 14 -12.97 3.66 -32.42
C GLU A 14 -13.09 4.57 -31.18
N ALA A 15 -14.27 5.15 -30.94
CA ALA A 15 -14.55 5.94 -29.75
C ALA A 15 -14.35 5.12 -28.45
N HIS A 16 -14.89 3.90 -28.40
CA HIS A 16 -14.68 3.02 -27.26
C HIS A 16 -13.21 2.60 -27.08
N MET A 17 -12.48 2.37 -28.18
CA MET A 17 -11.05 2.06 -28.13
C MET A 17 -10.26 3.23 -27.51
N MET A 18 -10.57 4.47 -27.87
CA MET A 18 -9.97 5.66 -27.26
C MET A 18 -10.34 5.79 -25.78
N GLU A 19 -11.61 5.61 -25.41
CA GLU A 19 -12.04 5.62 -24.00
C GLU A 19 -11.32 4.55 -23.17
N PHE A 20 -11.15 3.33 -23.73
CA PHE A 20 -10.45 2.23 -23.08
C PHE A 20 -8.95 2.50 -22.91
N GLN A 21 -8.30 3.13 -23.89
CA GLN A 21 -6.90 3.56 -23.77
C GLN A 21 -6.75 4.64 -22.70
N GLN A 22 -7.62 5.66 -22.69
CA GLN A 22 -7.62 6.71 -21.67
C GLN A 22 -7.89 6.15 -20.26
N PHE A 23 -8.85 5.23 -20.14
CA PHE A 23 -9.15 4.53 -18.89
C PHE A 23 -7.92 3.81 -18.32
N ASN A 24 -7.22 3.05 -19.16
CA ASN A 24 -6.00 2.35 -18.72
C ASN A 24 -4.90 3.34 -18.33
N ALA A 25 -4.62 4.35 -19.15
CA ALA A 25 -3.60 5.36 -18.85
C ALA A 25 -3.88 6.11 -17.53
N LEU A 26 -5.14 6.46 -17.26
CA LEU A 26 -5.57 7.09 -16.00
C LEU A 26 -5.40 6.15 -14.81
N TRP A 27 -5.80 4.88 -14.93
CA TRP A 27 -5.64 3.90 -13.86
C TRP A 27 -4.19 3.54 -13.60
N ASP A 28 -3.38 3.33 -14.64
CA ASP A 28 -1.95 3.00 -14.52
C ASP A 28 -1.19 4.16 -13.85
N LYS A 29 -1.47 5.41 -14.22
CA LYS A 29 -0.96 6.60 -13.50
C LYS A 29 -1.40 6.62 -12.04
N LYS A 30 -2.68 6.37 -11.75
CA LYS A 30 -3.24 6.35 -10.38
C LYS A 30 -2.62 5.24 -9.52
N MET A 31 -2.32 4.07 -10.09
CA MET A 31 -1.58 2.99 -9.41
C MET A 31 -0.14 3.43 -9.14
N ALA A 32 0.57 3.96 -10.14
CA ALA A 32 1.95 4.38 -10.01
C ALA A 32 2.13 5.47 -8.94
N GLU A 33 1.25 6.48 -8.91
CA GLU A 33 1.25 7.52 -7.87
C GLU A 33 1.00 6.95 -6.46
N TYR A 34 0.18 5.91 -6.34
CA TYR A 34 -0.07 5.24 -5.05
C TYR A 34 1.12 4.41 -4.61
N GLU A 35 1.74 3.65 -5.51
CA GLU A 35 2.94 2.88 -5.22
C GLU A 35 4.11 3.78 -4.80
N GLN A 36 4.32 4.91 -5.49
CA GLN A 36 5.33 5.89 -5.08
C GLN A 36 5.06 6.41 -3.66
N LYS A 37 3.85 6.89 -3.37
CA LYS A 37 3.46 7.35 -2.04
C LYS A 37 3.59 6.25 -0.97
N ALA A 38 3.34 4.99 -1.32
CA ALA A 38 3.50 3.86 -0.42
C ALA A 38 4.98 3.54 -0.11
N LEU A 39 5.87 3.69 -1.10
CA LEU A 39 7.33 3.61 -0.92
C LEU A 39 7.83 4.75 -0.05
N ASP A 40 7.47 6.00 -0.37
CA ASP A 40 7.87 7.20 0.38
C ASP A 40 7.47 7.09 1.86
N LEU A 41 6.25 6.66 2.16
CA LEU A 41 5.76 6.45 3.52
C LEU A 41 6.50 5.31 4.25
N HIS A 42 6.87 4.25 3.55
CA HIS A 42 7.59 3.11 4.13
C HIS A 42 9.04 3.47 4.47
N ASP A 43 9.71 4.21 3.59
CA ASP A 43 11.11 4.56 3.78
C ASP A 43 11.26 5.73 4.77
N ALA A 44 10.35 6.73 4.77
CA ALA A 44 10.26 7.73 5.84
C ALA A 44 10.01 7.07 7.22
N MET A 45 9.22 5.99 7.28
CA MET A 45 9.01 5.26 8.53
C MET A 45 10.27 4.50 8.99
N LYS A 46 11.02 3.88 8.08
CA LYS A 46 12.33 3.28 8.40
C LYS A 46 13.33 4.31 8.91
N GLU A 47 13.42 5.47 8.25
CA GLU A 47 14.33 6.54 8.65
C GLU A 47 14.01 7.04 10.06
N ARG A 48 12.72 7.28 10.34
CA ARG A 48 12.25 7.64 11.69
C ARG A 48 12.60 6.57 12.72
N HIS A 49 12.38 5.28 12.41
CA HIS A 49 12.73 4.16 13.29
C HIS A 49 14.24 4.07 13.55
N ALA A 50 15.08 4.28 12.53
CA ALA A 50 16.55 4.30 12.67
C ALA A 50 17.05 5.48 13.51
N ALA A 51 16.45 6.66 13.34
CA ALA A 51 16.73 7.84 14.16
C ALA A 51 16.33 7.61 15.62
N GLU A 52 15.09 7.15 15.88
CA GLU A 52 14.60 6.80 17.22
C GLU A 52 15.49 5.76 17.93
N TYR A 53 15.95 4.74 17.20
CA TYR A 53 16.83 3.70 17.73
C TYR A 53 18.21 4.27 18.12
N THR A 54 18.80 5.08 17.24
CA THR A 54 20.10 5.73 17.46
C THR A 54 20.04 6.71 18.63
N GLU A 55 18.95 7.49 18.72
CA GLU A 55 18.71 8.41 19.82
C GLU A 55 18.60 7.65 21.15
N LEU A 56 17.77 6.61 21.22
CA LEU A 56 17.65 5.79 22.44
C LEU A 56 18.98 5.13 22.83
N GLN A 57 19.75 4.64 21.86
CA GLN A 57 21.08 4.08 22.12
C GLN A 57 22.03 5.13 22.73
N ASN A 58 22.03 6.35 22.20
CA ASN A 58 22.83 7.46 22.72
C ASN A 58 22.37 7.91 24.12
N GLN A 59 21.06 8.03 24.34
CA GLN A 59 20.48 8.34 25.65
C GLN A 59 20.85 7.28 26.70
N LEU A 60 20.78 5.99 26.35
CA LEU A 60 21.18 4.89 27.24
C LEU A 60 22.68 4.90 27.50
N HIS A 61 23.52 5.17 26.50
CA HIS A 61 24.96 5.31 26.71
C HIS A 61 25.28 6.46 27.66
N ALA A 62 24.69 7.64 27.46
CA ALA A 62 24.86 8.79 28.35
C ALA A 62 24.36 8.52 29.79
N GLN A 63 23.21 7.86 29.94
CA GLN A 63 22.71 7.41 31.25
C GLN A 63 23.71 6.46 31.92
N ASN A 64 24.26 5.51 31.17
CA ASN A 64 25.22 4.54 31.66
C ASN A 64 26.56 5.18 32.07
N VAL A 65 27.04 6.20 31.35
CA VAL A 65 28.26 6.93 31.75
C VAL A 65 28.01 7.75 33.04
N ARG A 66 26.81 8.27 33.25
CA ARG A 66 26.44 9.07 34.43
C ARG A 66 26.28 8.23 35.70
N ASP A 67 25.62 7.08 35.62
CA ASP A 67 25.30 6.26 36.79
C ASP A 67 26.57 5.59 37.36
N ARG A 68 26.90 5.88 38.62
CA ARG A 68 28.05 5.25 39.30
C ARG A 68 27.65 3.92 39.96
N PRO A 69 28.54 2.90 39.98
CA PRO A 69 28.31 1.68 40.76
C PRO A 69 28.07 2.00 42.23
N LYS A 70 27.09 1.32 42.84
CA LYS A 70 26.86 1.35 44.29
C LYS A 70 27.40 0.06 44.89
N TYR A 71 28.61 0.14 45.44
CA TYR A 71 29.29 -0.98 46.07
C TYR A 71 28.58 -1.48 47.34
N SER A 72 28.78 -2.74 47.67
CA SER A 72 28.24 -3.36 48.88
C SER A 72 28.85 -2.76 50.15
N LYS A 73 28.13 -2.91 51.26
CA LYS A 73 28.65 -2.56 52.60
C LYS A 73 29.89 -3.41 52.96
N GLU A 74 29.99 -4.63 52.43
CA GLU A 74 31.12 -5.53 52.68
C GLU A 74 32.39 -5.00 52.02
N LEU A 75 32.34 -4.62 50.74
CA LEU A 75 33.47 -4.02 50.04
C LEU A 75 33.92 -2.71 50.70
N LEU A 76 32.97 -1.84 51.09
CA LEU A 76 33.28 -0.61 51.82
C LEU A 76 33.96 -0.88 53.17
N ASN A 77 33.52 -1.93 53.89
CA ASN A 77 34.15 -2.35 55.14
C ASN A 77 35.56 -2.92 54.91
N LEU A 78 35.78 -3.75 53.89
CA LEU A 78 37.10 -4.27 53.53
C LEU A 78 38.07 -3.14 53.19
N ARG A 79 37.64 -2.14 52.41
CA ARG A 79 38.46 -0.95 52.11
C ARG A 79 38.80 -0.14 53.37
N LYS A 80 37.86 0.01 54.31
CA LYS A 80 38.11 0.67 55.60
C LYS A 80 39.11 -0.12 56.47
N ILE A 81 38.99 -1.45 56.52
CA ILE A 81 39.93 -2.32 57.23
C ILE A 81 41.33 -2.24 56.60
N GLN A 82 41.43 -2.29 55.27
CA GLN A 82 42.68 -2.11 54.52
C GLN A 82 43.38 -0.79 54.92
N GLU A 83 42.64 0.32 54.94
CA GLU A 83 43.17 1.64 55.32
C GLU A 83 43.63 1.68 56.79
N THR A 84 42.88 1.07 57.71
CA THR A 84 43.24 0.98 59.13
C THR A 84 44.52 0.17 59.36
N LEU A 85 44.63 -1.02 58.75
CA LEU A 85 45.82 -1.88 58.83
C LEU A 85 47.06 -1.17 58.25
N ALA A 86 46.90 -0.44 57.14
CA ALA A 86 47.97 0.36 56.53
C ALA A 86 48.45 1.49 57.47
N LYS A 87 47.53 2.21 58.12
CA LYS A 87 47.86 3.24 59.14
C LYS A 87 48.57 2.64 60.36
N GLN A 88 48.24 1.40 60.73
CA GLN A 88 48.91 0.63 61.79
C GLN A 88 50.24 -0.02 61.34
N LYS A 89 50.69 0.24 60.10
CA LYS A 89 51.91 -0.34 59.48
C LYS A 89 51.89 -1.86 59.33
N GLN A 90 50.72 -2.50 59.43
CA GLN A 90 50.52 -3.94 59.24
C GLN A 90 50.39 -4.30 57.76
N TYR A 91 51.41 -3.97 56.96
CA TYR A 91 51.35 -4.04 55.49
C TYR A 91 51.02 -5.44 54.94
N ALA A 92 51.51 -6.50 55.59
CA ALA A 92 51.24 -7.88 55.18
C ALA A 92 49.75 -8.26 55.31
N GLU A 93 49.06 -7.76 56.34
CA GLU A 93 47.62 -7.98 56.51
C GLU A 93 46.79 -7.03 55.66
N ALA A 94 47.20 -5.77 55.55
CA ALA A 94 46.59 -4.80 54.65
C ALA A 94 46.58 -5.31 53.20
N HIS A 95 47.65 -5.96 52.74
CA HIS A 95 47.72 -6.54 51.40
C HIS A 95 46.79 -7.76 51.23
N LYS A 96 46.64 -8.63 52.24
CA LYS A 96 45.66 -9.73 52.21
C LYS A 96 44.22 -9.22 52.13
N VAL A 97 43.90 -8.14 52.85
CA VAL A 97 42.58 -7.49 52.80
C VAL A 97 42.38 -6.77 51.46
N GLN A 98 43.42 -6.12 50.93
CA GLN A 98 43.40 -5.52 49.60
C GLN A 98 43.04 -6.56 48.52
N GLN A 99 43.72 -7.70 48.47
CA GLN A 99 43.44 -8.73 47.44
C GLN A 99 41.97 -9.19 47.47
N LYS A 100 41.39 -9.37 48.67
CA LYS A 100 39.97 -9.69 48.84
C LYS A 100 39.04 -8.57 48.38
N ALA A 101 39.37 -7.31 48.72
CA ALA A 101 38.61 -6.14 48.29
C ALA A 101 38.66 -5.97 46.76
N ASP A 102 39.82 -6.13 46.14
CA ASP A 102 40.03 -6.01 44.69
C ASP A 102 39.26 -7.12 43.94
N GLN A 103 39.23 -8.35 44.45
CA GLN A 103 38.43 -9.46 43.91
C GLN A 103 36.91 -9.19 44.01
N LEU A 104 36.43 -8.75 45.18
CA LEU A 104 35.02 -8.42 45.38
C LEU A 104 34.59 -7.22 44.52
N GLU A 105 35.44 -6.20 44.40
CA GLU A 105 35.17 -5.04 43.54
C GLU A 105 35.09 -5.42 42.06
N ALA A 106 35.95 -6.32 41.58
CA ALA A 106 35.88 -6.82 40.20
C ALA A 106 34.55 -7.54 39.92
N LEU A 107 34.08 -8.36 40.86
CA LEU A 107 32.78 -9.07 40.77
C LEU A 107 31.59 -8.11 40.83
N GLU A 108 31.59 -7.14 41.76
CA GLU A 108 30.50 -6.16 41.86
C GLU A 108 30.44 -5.24 40.63
N ARG A 109 31.59 -4.87 40.06
CA ARG A 109 31.68 -4.12 38.80
C ARG A 109 31.10 -4.91 37.62
N SER A 110 31.48 -6.18 37.44
CA SER A 110 30.98 -6.98 36.32
C SER A 110 29.47 -7.20 36.41
N GLN A 111 28.94 -7.53 37.58
CA GLN A 111 27.50 -7.69 37.80
C GLN A 111 26.72 -6.38 37.54
N PHE A 112 27.28 -5.23 37.93
CA PHE A 112 26.67 -3.93 37.68
C PHE A 112 26.62 -3.61 36.18
N ASP A 113 27.70 -3.84 35.44
CA ASP A 113 27.77 -3.62 33.99
C ASP A 113 26.89 -4.61 33.21
N GLU A 114 26.79 -5.87 33.63
CA GLU A 114 25.85 -6.86 33.08
C GLU A 114 24.39 -6.46 33.30
N LEU A 115 24.01 -6.07 34.52
CA LEU A 115 22.67 -5.62 34.85
C LEU A 115 22.28 -4.37 34.04
N ARG A 116 23.23 -3.45 33.89
CA ARG A 116 23.12 -2.25 33.05
C ARG A 116 22.92 -2.58 31.57
N LYS A 117 23.74 -3.47 31.04
CA LYS A 117 23.67 -3.93 29.64
C LYS A 117 22.34 -4.64 29.38
N SER A 118 21.91 -5.52 30.29
CA SER A 118 20.61 -6.18 30.25
C SER A 118 19.45 -5.17 30.23
N LYS A 119 19.42 -4.20 31.16
CA LYS A 119 18.41 -3.12 31.17
C LYS A 119 18.39 -2.29 29.89
N SER A 120 19.56 -1.98 29.34
CA SER A 120 19.70 -1.22 28.09
C SER A 120 19.17 -2.03 26.89
N ASN A 121 19.56 -3.30 26.80
CA ASN A 121 19.10 -4.23 25.76
C ASN A 121 17.60 -4.45 25.81
N ASN A 122 17.01 -4.62 26.99
CA ASN A 122 15.56 -4.82 27.15
C ASN A 122 14.77 -3.62 26.62
N LYS A 123 15.23 -2.38 26.86
CA LYS A 123 14.62 -1.16 26.30
C LYS A 123 14.75 -1.09 24.77
N LEU A 124 15.93 -1.41 24.22
CA LEU A 124 16.16 -1.44 22.77
C LEU A 124 15.32 -2.54 22.08
N GLN A 125 15.17 -3.71 22.71
CA GLN A 125 14.30 -4.79 22.22
C GLN A 125 12.82 -4.40 22.24
N GLN A 126 12.35 -3.72 23.29
CA GLN A 126 10.97 -3.19 23.35
C GLN A 126 10.71 -2.17 22.23
N LEU A 127 11.66 -1.25 21.99
CA LEU A 127 11.56 -0.30 20.88
C LEU A 127 11.55 -1.00 19.51
N SER A 128 12.48 -1.94 19.29
CA SER A 128 12.55 -2.74 18.05
C SER A 128 11.27 -3.55 17.80
N HIS A 129 10.67 -4.12 18.85
CA HIS A 129 9.40 -4.83 18.75
C HIS A 129 8.25 -3.89 18.36
N LYS A 130 8.18 -2.69 18.95
CA LYS A 130 7.22 -1.65 18.58
C LYS A 130 7.41 -1.22 17.11
N HIS A 131 8.64 -0.96 16.67
CA HIS A 131 8.97 -0.64 15.27
C HIS A 131 8.52 -1.75 14.31
N ALA A 132 8.76 -3.01 14.65
CA ALA A 132 8.33 -4.15 13.85
C ALA A 132 6.79 -4.25 13.74
N GLN A 133 6.06 -4.01 14.84
CA GLN A 133 4.58 -3.97 14.82
C GLN A 133 4.06 -2.81 13.96
N GLU A 134 4.60 -1.60 14.11
CA GLU A 134 4.23 -0.43 13.31
C GLU A 134 4.46 -0.67 11.81
N MET A 135 5.63 -1.21 11.47
CA MET A 135 6.00 -1.55 10.09
C MET A 135 5.10 -2.65 9.49
N ALA A 136 4.74 -3.66 10.28
CA ALA A 136 3.79 -4.69 9.86
C ALA A 136 2.38 -4.13 9.63
N ALA A 137 1.92 -3.22 10.48
CA ALA A 137 0.64 -2.53 10.33
C ALA A 137 0.62 -1.64 9.07
N LEU A 138 1.70 -0.88 8.81
CA LEU A 138 1.83 -0.08 7.60
C LEU A 138 1.79 -0.95 6.34
N LYS A 139 2.54 -2.05 6.31
CA LYS A 139 2.55 -3.00 5.17
C LYS A 139 1.16 -3.59 4.90
N LYS A 140 0.41 -3.98 5.95
CA LYS A 140 -0.98 -4.43 5.82
C LYS A 140 -1.88 -3.35 5.23
N ARG A 141 -1.75 -2.09 5.68
CA ARG A 141 -2.53 -0.95 5.16
C ARG A 141 -2.23 -0.65 3.69
N ILE A 142 -0.95 -0.69 3.30
CA ILE A 142 -0.53 -0.53 1.90
C ILE A 142 -1.15 -1.66 1.04
N GLN A 143 -1.04 -2.91 1.50
CA GLN A 143 -1.57 -4.06 0.76
C GLN A 143 -3.09 -4.00 0.60
N ALA A 144 -3.84 -3.67 1.65
CA ALA A 144 -5.29 -3.50 1.58
C ALA A 144 -5.69 -2.36 0.61
N GLY A 145 -4.93 -1.27 0.57
CA GLY A 145 -5.15 -0.19 -0.39
C GLY A 145 -4.88 -0.58 -1.85
N ARG A 146 -3.87 -1.43 -2.11
CA ARG A 146 -3.63 -2.03 -3.44
C ARG A 146 -4.80 -2.92 -3.89
N GLU A 147 -5.33 -3.72 -2.98
CA GLU A 147 -6.45 -4.64 -3.26
C GLU A 147 -7.74 -3.88 -3.54
N GLU A 148 -8.05 -2.85 -2.74
CA GLU A 148 -9.18 -1.96 -2.99
C GLU A 148 -9.02 -1.20 -4.33
N GLN A 149 -7.81 -0.73 -4.65
CA GLN A 149 -7.54 -0.10 -5.94
C GLN A 149 -7.76 -1.02 -7.14
N LYS A 150 -7.32 -2.29 -7.07
CA LYS A 150 -7.60 -3.30 -8.10
C LYS A 150 -9.09 -3.56 -8.25
N LYS A 151 -9.81 -3.68 -7.13
CA LYS A 151 -11.27 -3.87 -7.10
C LYS A 151 -12.02 -2.69 -7.73
N GLN A 152 -11.63 -1.46 -7.42
CA GLN A 152 -12.22 -0.26 -8.02
C GLN A 152 -11.92 -0.16 -9.53
N ARG A 153 -10.70 -0.51 -9.98
CA ARG A 153 -10.37 -0.62 -11.42
C ARG A 153 -11.28 -1.63 -12.12
N GLN A 154 -11.51 -2.79 -11.51
CA GLN A 154 -12.38 -3.82 -12.07
C GLN A 154 -13.84 -3.34 -12.19
N LEU A 155 -14.39 -2.72 -11.15
CA LEU A 155 -15.76 -2.19 -11.15
C LEU A 155 -15.95 -1.07 -12.19
N ASP A 156 -14.98 -0.15 -12.33
CA ASP A 156 -15.08 0.93 -13.32
C ASP A 156 -14.83 0.42 -14.75
N LEU A 157 -14.05 -0.65 -14.93
CA LEU A 157 -13.92 -1.34 -16.22
C LEU A 157 -15.22 -2.03 -16.63
N GLU A 158 -15.88 -2.74 -15.71
CA GLU A 158 -17.20 -3.37 -15.95
C GLU A 158 -18.24 -2.31 -16.36
N ARG A 159 -18.25 -1.17 -15.68
CA ARG A 159 -19.11 -0.01 -16.05
C ARG A 159 -18.79 0.54 -17.44
N LEU A 160 -17.50 0.65 -17.80
CA LEU A 160 -17.08 1.11 -19.13
C LEU A 160 -17.59 0.14 -20.22
N LEU A 161 -17.35 -1.16 -20.04
CA LEU A 161 -17.79 -2.19 -20.98
C LEU A 161 -19.32 -2.25 -21.09
N GLN A 162 -20.05 -2.09 -19.99
CA GLN A 162 -21.52 -2.05 -20.01
C GLN A 162 -22.05 -0.85 -20.80
N ARG A 163 -21.42 0.34 -20.68
CA ARG A 163 -21.80 1.50 -21.50
C ARG A 163 -21.59 1.25 -22.98
N TYR A 164 -20.44 0.69 -23.35
CA TYR A 164 -20.16 0.31 -24.75
C TYR A 164 -21.17 -0.72 -25.27
N GLN A 165 -21.47 -1.76 -24.49
CA GLN A 165 -22.50 -2.74 -24.86
C GLN A 165 -23.86 -2.06 -25.06
N ASN A 166 -24.28 -1.16 -24.18
CA ASN A 166 -25.56 -0.46 -24.31
C ASN A 166 -25.62 0.37 -25.61
N VAL A 167 -24.59 1.18 -25.90
CA VAL A 167 -24.49 1.99 -27.13
C VAL A 167 -24.50 1.09 -28.38
N LYS A 168 -23.79 -0.05 -28.34
CA LYS A 168 -23.79 -1.01 -29.45
C LYS A 168 -25.18 -1.62 -29.68
N HIS A 169 -25.86 -2.10 -28.64
CA HIS A 169 -27.21 -2.65 -28.77
C HIS A 169 -28.22 -1.60 -29.25
N GLU A 170 -28.09 -0.35 -28.80
CA GLU A 170 -28.92 0.75 -29.28
C GLU A 170 -28.71 1.00 -30.78
N LEU A 171 -27.45 1.12 -31.23
CA LEU A 171 -27.11 1.29 -32.65
C LEU A 171 -27.64 0.11 -33.49
N GLU A 172 -27.48 -1.12 -33.03
CA GLU A 172 -28.00 -2.31 -33.72
C GLU A 172 -29.54 -2.32 -33.81
N SER A 173 -30.22 -1.89 -32.75
CA SER A 173 -31.68 -1.71 -32.72
C SER A 173 -32.14 -0.63 -33.70
N GLN A 174 -31.50 0.54 -33.70
CA GLN A 174 -31.78 1.62 -34.65
C GLN A 174 -31.60 1.17 -36.10
N GLN A 175 -30.47 0.53 -36.43
CA GLN A 175 -30.17 0.00 -37.77
C GLN A 175 -31.16 -1.09 -38.22
N ASN A 176 -31.70 -1.89 -37.28
CA ASN A 176 -32.74 -2.87 -37.56
C ASN A 176 -34.12 -2.22 -37.84
N ILE A 177 -34.49 -1.21 -37.05
CA ILE A 177 -35.72 -0.42 -37.26
C ILE A 177 -35.68 0.29 -38.62
N GLU A 178 -34.54 0.86 -39.02
CA GLU A 178 -34.34 1.44 -40.34
C GLU A 178 -34.57 0.42 -41.46
N ARG A 179 -34.01 -0.79 -41.32
CA ARG A 179 -34.18 -1.87 -42.30
C ARG A 179 -35.64 -2.24 -42.48
N ILE A 180 -36.36 -2.51 -41.37
CA ILE A 180 -37.78 -2.88 -41.39
C ILE A 180 -38.64 -1.76 -42.00
N LYS A 181 -38.32 -0.48 -41.74
CA LYS A 181 -39.00 0.66 -42.37
C LYS A 181 -38.77 0.67 -43.88
N MET A 182 -37.53 0.50 -44.33
CA MET A 182 -37.18 0.48 -45.75
C MET A 182 -37.83 -0.69 -46.51
N GLU A 183 -37.87 -1.88 -45.90
CA GLU A 183 -38.57 -3.05 -46.46
C GLU A 183 -40.07 -2.77 -46.62
N LYS A 184 -40.73 -2.21 -45.60
CA LYS A 184 -42.15 -1.83 -45.66
C LYS A 184 -42.43 -0.78 -46.74
N PHE A 185 -41.61 0.26 -46.85
CA PHE A 185 -41.74 1.25 -47.93
C PHE A 185 -41.52 0.63 -49.31
N SER A 186 -40.57 -0.31 -49.45
CA SER A 186 -40.32 -1.03 -50.71
C SER A 186 -41.50 -1.90 -51.14
N THR A 187 -42.27 -2.46 -50.20
CA THR A 187 -43.48 -3.25 -50.51
C THR A 187 -44.73 -2.42 -50.79
N THR A 188 -44.71 -1.10 -50.50
CA THR A 188 -45.89 -0.21 -50.62
C THR A 188 -45.81 0.74 -51.82
N SER A 189 -44.76 0.69 -52.65
CA SER A 189 -44.72 1.40 -53.94
C SER A 189 -45.74 0.80 -54.91
N PRO A 190 -46.78 1.55 -55.33
CA PRO A 190 -47.83 1.01 -56.19
C PRO A 190 -47.40 0.96 -57.65
N ASN A 191 -47.82 -0.10 -58.33
CA ASN A 191 -47.75 -0.22 -59.78
C ASN A 191 -48.70 0.82 -60.42
N ALA A 192 -48.17 1.91 -60.97
CA ALA A 192 -48.95 3.02 -61.54
C ALA A 192 -48.41 3.43 -62.93
N SER A 193 -49.32 3.55 -63.92
CA SER A 193 -49.08 3.56 -65.38
C SER A 193 -48.54 2.21 -65.90
N MET A 194 -48.94 1.62 -67.04
CA MET A 194 -49.68 2.01 -68.25
C MET A 194 -50.61 0.83 -68.65
N SER A 195 -51.69 0.94 -69.45
CA SER A 195 -52.46 2.06 -70.04
C SER A 195 -53.90 1.55 -70.33
N GLY A 196 -54.80 2.38 -70.89
CA GLY A 196 -56.16 1.98 -71.29
C GLY A 196 -56.32 1.71 -72.79
N SER A 197 -57.40 1.00 -73.15
CA SER A 197 -57.98 1.00 -74.50
C SER A 197 -59.49 0.73 -74.43
N ARG A 198 -60.27 1.58 -75.12
CA ARG A 198 -61.74 1.45 -75.23
C ARG A 198 -62.09 0.38 -76.26
N THR A 199 -63.09 -0.46 -75.97
CA THR A 199 -63.91 -1.08 -77.03
C THR A 199 -65.39 -0.92 -76.70
N PHE A 200 -66.08 -0.23 -77.61
CA PHE A 200 -67.50 0.07 -77.61
C PHE A 200 -68.29 -1.15 -78.11
N ARG A 201 -69.42 -1.50 -77.46
CA ARG A 201 -70.55 -2.10 -78.17
C ARG A 201 -71.89 -1.80 -77.50
N GLU A 202 -72.80 -1.28 -78.32
CA GLU A 202 -74.19 -0.95 -78.01
C GLU A 202 -75.13 -2.17 -77.92
N ARG A 203 -76.26 -1.96 -77.21
CA ARG A 203 -77.64 -2.49 -77.47
C ARG A 203 -77.84 -4.03 -77.51
N SER A 204 -78.86 -4.62 -76.89
CA SER A 204 -80.29 -4.30 -76.98
C SER A 204 -81.12 -5.12 -75.97
N ASN A 205 -82.40 -4.74 -75.81
CA ASN A 205 -83.57 -5.50 -75.33
C ASN A 205 -83.46 -7.04 -75.46
N GLN A 206 -84.08 -7.85 -74.58
CA GLN A 206 -85.42 -7.72 -73.95
C GLN A 206 -85.44 -8.21 -72.51
#